data_AF-M4C2E9-F1
#
_entry.id   AF-M4C2E9-F1
#
_cell.length_a   1.000
_cell.length_b   1.000
_cell.length_c   1.000
_cell.angle_alpha   90.00
_cell.angle_beta   90.00
_cell.angle_gamma   90.00
#
_symmetry.space_group_name_H-M   'P 1'
#
loop_
_entity.id
_entity.type
_entity.pdbx_description
1 polymer ?
#
loop_
_entity_poly.entity_id
_entity_poly.type
_entity_poly.pdbx_seq_one_letter_code
_entity_poly.pdbx_strand_id
1 'polypeptide(L)' 'MQLEVGPHLPEYGSILALEIYEDEATHEFFILPRYDNKEVTFAGHEHDALCPFAHFESLVLDFLSYRPSEQARAKH' A
#
# COMPACT_ATOMS: atom_id res chain seq x y z
N MET A 1 -4.43 -3.26 2.64
CA MET A 1 -3.43 -2.39 2.02
C MET A 1 -3.33 -1.16 2.90
N GLN A 2 -2.26 -1.10 3.68
CA GLN A 2 -1.95 0.02 4.57
C GLN A 2 -0.54 0.50 4.23
N LEU A 3 -0.40 1.82 4.08
CA LEU A 3 0.86 2.52 3.83
C LEU A 3 1.24 3.29 5.09
N GLU A 4 2.52 3.27 5.43
CA GLU A 4 3.05 4.04 6.55
C GLU A 4 3.38 5.47 6.10
N VAL A 5 2.33 6.31 6.01
CA VAL A 5 2.40 7.72 5.58
C VAL A 5 2.45 8.72 6.76
N GLY A 6 2.50 8.21 8.00
CA GLY A 6 2.38 9.03 9.21
C GLY A 6 0.95 9.57 9.44
N PRO A 7 0.72 10.43 10.45
CA PRO A 7 -0.62 10.90 10.85
C PRO A 7 -1.22 11.96 9.91
N HIS A 8 -0.74 12.06 8.68
CA HIS A 8 -1.15 13.09 7.74
C HIS A 8 -2.43 12.68 7.01
N LEU A 9 -3.48 13.48 7.14
CA LEU A 9 -4.64 13.37 6.26
C LEU A 9 -4.24 13.81 4.84
N PRO A 10 -4.73 13.14 3.79
CA PRO A 10 -4.48 13.58 2.43
C PRO A 10 -4.95 15.01 2.21
N GLU A 11 -4.04 15.85 1.71
CA GLU A 11 -4.37 17.18 1.23
C GLU A 11 -5.03 17.10 -0.16
N TYR A 12 -5.73 18.17 -0.56
CA TYR A 12 -6.31 18.23 -1.90
C TYR A 12 -5.22 18.08 -2.96
N GLY A 13 -5.39 17.11 -3.86
CA GLY A 13 -4.39 16.81 -4.89
C GLY A 13 -3.28 15.86 -4.47
N SER A 14 -3.38 15.23 -3.28
CA SER A 14 -2.45 14.16 -2.89
C SER A 14 -2.49 13.02 -3.90
N ILE A 15 -1.32 12.49 -4.26
CA ILE A 15 -1.18 11.40 -5.23
C ILE A 15 -0.46 10.22 -4.58
N LEU A 16 -1.06 9.04 -4.74
CA LEU A 16 -0.37 7.77 -4.53
C LEU A 16 -0.02 7.17 -5.90
N ALA A 17 1.28 6.99 -6.15
CA ALA A 17 1.79 6.21 -7.28
C ALA A 17 2.28 4.85 -6.79
N LEU A 18 1.93 3.79 -7.52
CA LEU A 18 2.48 2.45 -7.33
C LEU A 18 3.32 2.13 -8.55
N GLU A 19 4.64 2.23 -8.42
CA GLU A 19 5.58 1.94 -9.50
C GLU A 19 5.89 0.44 -9.49
N ILE A 20 5.83 -0.21 -10.65
CA ILE A 20 6.12 -1.63 -10.81
C ILE A 20 7.49 -1.77 -11.46
N TYR A 21 8.37 -2.52 -10.82
CA TYR A 21 9.70 -2.85 -11.30
C TYR A 21 9.81 -4.35 -11.53
N GLU A 22 10.63 -4.72 -12.50
CA GLU A 22 11.03 -6.11 -12.78
C GLU A 22 12.54 -6.21 -12.61
N ASP A 23 13.00 -7.19 -11.85
CA ASP A 23 14.41 -7.58 -11.84
C ASP A 23 14.71 -8.35 -13.14
N GLU A 24 15.56 -7.82 -14.00
CA GLU A 24 15.86 -8.43 -15.30
C GLU A 24 16.59 -9.79 -15.21
N ALA A 25 17.24 -10.07 -14.08
CA ALA A 25 17.98 -11.33 -13.88
C ALA A 25 17.07 -12.44 -13.32
N THR A 26 16.15 -12.11 -12.41
CA THR A 26 15.27 -13.09 -11.77
C THR A 26 13.85 -13.10 -12.33
N HIS A 27 13.46 -12.07 -13.08
CA HIS A 27 12.09 -11.79 -13.51
C HIS A 27 11.09 -11.65 -12.35
N GLU A 28 11.59 -11.31 -11.15
CA GLU A 28 10.74 -11.02 -10.00
C GLU A 28 10.22 -9.58 -10.06
N PHE A 29 8.96 -9.41 -9.66
CA PHE A 29 8.32 -8.09 -9.64
C PHE A 29 8.36 -7.46 -8.25
N PHE A 30 8.58 -6.15 -8.25
CA PHE A 30 8.61 -5.32 -7.05
C PHE A 30 7.71 -4.10 -7.22
N ILE A 31 7.17 -3.62 -6.11
CA ILE A 31 6.32 -2.43 -6.04
C ILE A 31 7.02 -1.38 -5.18
N LEU A 32 7.15 -0.17 -5.71
CA LEU A 32 7.60 1.00 -4.98
C LEU A 32 6.42 1.98 -4.82
N PRO A 33 5.85 2.15 -3.61
CA PRO A 33 4.80 3.11 -3.39
C PRO A 33 5.41 4.51 -3.15
N ARG A 34 4.87 5.52 -3.86
CA ARG A 34 5.20 6.92 -3.64
C ARG A 34 3.96 7.71 -3.25
N TYR A 35 4.00 8.33 -2.07
CA TYR A 35 2.98 9.27 -1.62
C TYR A 35 3.52 10.70 -1.78
N ASP A 36 2.88 11.50 -2.62
CA ASP A 36 3.35 12.85 -2.99
C ASP A 36 4.83 12.88 -3.42
N ASN A 37 5.18 11.93 -4.29
CA ASN A 37 6.52 11.67 -4.81
C ASN A 37 7.57 11.20 -3.78
N LYS A 38 7.18 11.05 -2.50
CA LYS A 38 8.05 10.49 -1.46
C LYS A 38 7.84 8.99 -1.37
N GLU A 39 8.94 8.26 -1.31
CA GLU A 39 8.91 6.82 -1.06
C GLU A 39 8.35 6.56 0.32
N VAL A 40 7.43 5.59 0.40
CA VAL A 40 6.82 5.13 1.63
C VAL A 40 6.94 3.62 1.71
N THR A 41 6.67 3.05 2.88
CA THR A 41 6.73 1.60 3.09
C THR A 41 5.35 1.02 3.28
N PHE A 42 5.19 -0.26 2.93
CA PHE A 42 3.99 -1.01 3.27
C PHE A 42 4.07 -1.51 4.72
N ALA A 43 2.92 -1.61 5.39
CA ALA A 43 2.85 -2.22 6.71
C ALA A 43 3.42 -3.66 6.68
N GLY A 44 4.26 -3.99 7.66
CA GLY A 44 4.96 -5.28 7.72
C GLY A 44 6.19 -5.39 6.80
N HIS A 45 6.52 -4.34 6.04
CA HIS A 45 7.72 -4.24 5.19
C HIS A 45 8.36 -2.84 5.32
N GLU A 46 8.78 -2.47 6.53
CA GLU A 46 9.21 -1.10 6.87
C GLU A 46 10.71 -0.82 6.68
N HIS A 47 11.49 -1.87 6.41
CA HIS A 47 12.94 -1.75 6.28
C HIS A 47 13.38 -1.30 4.87
N ASP A 48 12.49 -1.41 3.88
CA ASP A 48 12.73 -1.02 2.49
C ASP A 48 11.40 -0.64 1.80
N ALA A 49 11.43 0.40 0.98
CA ALA A 49 10.29 0.87 0.21
C ALA A 49 10.05 0.01 -1.04
N LEU A 50 11.09 -0.61 -1.60
CA LEU A 50 10.96 -1.54 -2.71
C LEU A 50 10.48 -2.90 -2.19
N CYS A 51 9.20 -3.18 -2.38
CA CYS A 51 8.52 -4.32 -1.77
C CYS A 51 8.29 -5.44 -2.79
N PRO A 52 8.57 -6.71 -2.47
CA PRO A 52 8.23 -7.83 -3.34
C PRO A 52 6.72 -7.86 -3.65
N PHE A 53 6.35 -8.13 -4.91
CA PHE A 53 4.95 -8.13 -5.34
C PHE A 53 4.08 -9.08 -4.50
N ALA A 54 4.61 -10.24 -4.09
CA ALA A 54 3.89 -11.21 -3.26
C ALA A 54 3.43 -10.64 -1.90
N HIS A 55 4.25 -9.79 -1.28
CA HIS A 55 3.86 -9.13 -0.01
C HIS A 55 2.77 -8.09 -0.25
N PHE A 56 2.92 -7.28 -1.30
CA PHE A 56 1.88 -6.34 -1.74
C PHE A 56 0.55 -7.06 -2.04
N GLU A 57 0.59 -8.16 -2.79
CA GLU A 57 -0.59 -8.95 -3.15
C GLU A 57 -1.32 -9.47 -1.91
N SER A 58 -0.59 -10.01 -0.93
CA SER A 58 -1.18 -10.43 0.36
C SER A 58 -1.94 -9.29 1.03
N LEU A 59 -1.35 -8.09 1.10
CA LEU A 59 -1.98 -6.92 1.72
C LEU A 59 -3.23 -6.44 0.96
N VAL A 60 -3.26 -6.60 -0.36
CA VAL A 60 -4.42 -6.27 -1.19
C VAL A 60 -5.52 -7.30 -0.99
N LEU A 61 -5.19 -8.59 -0.99
CA LEU A 61 -6.17 -9.66 -0.75
C LEU A 61 -6.81 -9.54 0.64
N ASP A 62 -6.00 -9.26 1.67
CA ASP A 62 -6.49 -9.02 3.02
C ASP A 62 -7.47 -7.83 3.06
N PHE A 63 -7.15 -6.74 2.36
CA PHE A 63 -8.02 -5.58 2.25
C PHE A 63 -9.34 -5.88 1.56
N LEU A 64 -9.30 -6.60 0.44
CA LEU A 64 -10.49 -6.95 -0.33
C LEU A 64 -11.36 -7.96 0.40
N SER A 65 -10.76 -8.78 1.28
CA SER A 65 -11.50 -9.72 2.14
C SER A 65 -12.28 -9.02 3.26
N TYR A 66 -11.97 -7.74 3.53
CA TYR A 66 -12.64 -6.97 4.57
C TYR A 66 -14.12 -6.76 4.22
N ARG A 67 -15.00 -7.36 5.02
CA ARG A 67 -16.43 -7.06 5.03
C ARG A 67 -16.72 -6.10 6.18
N PRO A 68 -17.15 -4.85 5.92
CA PRO A 68 -17.61 -4.01 7.00
C PRO A 68 -18.83 -4.67 7.64
N SER A 69 -18.78 -4.93 8.94
CA SER A 69 -19.96 -5.40 9.68
C SER A 69 -21.01 -4.28 9.68
N GLU A 70 -22.29 -4.63 9.49
CA GLU A 70 -23.43 -3.69 9.41
C GLU A 70 -23.58 -2.77 10.64
N GLN A 71 -22.83 -3.02 11.72
CA GLN A 71 -22.86 -2.24 12.96
C GLN A 71 -22.30 -0.81 12.84
N ALA A 72 -21.66 -0.44 11.72
CA ALA A 72 -21.21 0.93 11.48
C ALA A 72 -22.33 1.89 11.01
N ARG A 73 -23.51 1.40 10.60
CA ARG A 73 -24.61 2.24 10.08
C ARG A 73 -25.65 2.70 11.11
N ALA A 74 -25.62 2.19 12.34
CA ALA A 74 -26.65 2.45 13.36
C ALA A 74 -26.27 3.52 14.41
N LYS A 75 -25.32 4.41 14.10
CA LYS A 75 -24.99 5.57 14.94
C LYS A 75 -24.95 6.85 14.10
N HIS A 76 -26.12 7.29 13.65
CA HIS A 76 -26.36 8.67 13.25
C HIS A 76 -27.85 9.02 13.41
#